data_AF-M5WH80-F1
#
_entry.id   AF-M5WH80-F1
#
_cell.length_a   1.000
_cell.length_b   1.000
_cell.length_c   1.000
_cell.angle_alpha   90.00
_cell.angle_beta   90.00
_cell.angle_gamma   90.00
#
_symmetry.space_group_name_H-M   'P 1'
#
loop_
_entity.id
_entity.type
_entity.pdbx_description
1 polymer ?
#
loop_
_entity_poly.entity_id
_entity_poly.type
_entity_poly.pdbx_seq_one_letter_code
_entity_poly.pdbx_strand_id
1 'polypeptide(L)'
;MASSLFTRTLLGHHRLFHSASHSLCQKPQIFSSLFNRGIEHLRADPAYTKYKASGWVPRAMASSVAGARAEFTTQSVSTNEPVVSVDWLHANLKEPDLKVLDASWYMPDEQRNPIQEYQVAHIPGALFFDVDGISDRTTKLPHMLPSEEAFAAAVSALGIENKNDLVVYDGKGIFSAARVWWMFRVFGHDRVWVLDGGLPRWRASGYDVESSASGDAILKASAASEAIEKVYKGQAVGPTTFQTKFQPHLVWTIDQVRKNVEERTHEHIDARSKARFDGTALEPRKGIRSGHVPGSKCVPFPQLLDSSVTLLPADKLKNRFDEAGISLESPIVTSCGTGVTACILALGLHRLGKPEVAVYDGSWTEWGAQSDTPIDTSS
;
A
#
# COMPACT_ATOMS: atom_id res chain seq x y z
N MET A 1 -40.16 -33.20 62.95
CA MET A 1 -40.85 -33.43 61.67
C MET A 1 -39.81 -33.21 60.57
N ALA A 2 -39.04 -34.24 60.20
CA ALA A 2 -39.31 -35.17 59.08
C ALA A 2 -39.54 -34.40 57.76
N SER A 3 -38.84 -34.61 56.63
CA SER A 3 -37.99 -35.70 56.15
C SER A 3 -37.45 -35.29 54.75
N SER A 4 -36.16 -35.49 54.46
CA SER A 4 -35.59 -36.49 53.52
C SER A 4 -35.37 -36.06 52.05
N LEU A 5 -34.07 -35.96 51.72
CA LEU A 5 -33.33 -36.38 50.52
C LEU A 5 -34.06 -37.19 49.43
N PHE A 6 -33.71 -36.94 48.16
CA PHE A 6 -33.41 -38.01 47.19
C PHE A 6 -32.37 -37.58 46.15
N THR A 7 -31.28 -38.35 46.11
CA THR A 7 -30.26 -38.46 45.08
C THR A 7 -30.72 -39.48 44.02
N ARG A 8 -30.28 -39.36 42.75
CA ARG A 8 -29.76 -40.50 41.96
C ARG A 8 -29.16 -40.12 40.60
N THR A 9 -27.90 -40.52 40.45
CA THR A 9 -27.15 -40.81 39.22
C THR A 9 -27.63 -42.11 38.58
N LEU A 10 -27.52 -42.30 37.25
CA LEU A 10 -26.88 -43.48 36.61
C LEU A 10 -26.87 -43.43 35.06
N LEU A 11 -25.83 -44.11 34.55
CA LEU A 11 -25.37 -44.31 33.17
C LEU A 11 -26.30 -45.11 32.25
N GLY A 12 -26.06 -45.00 30.93
CA GLY A 12 -26.47 -46.01 29.94
C GLY A 12 -25.80 -45.85 28.56
N HIS A 13 -24.90 -46.79 28.22
CA HIS A 13 -24.35 -47.02 26.87
C HIS A 13 -25.35 -47.77 25.96
N HIS A 14 -25.36 -47.50 24.64
CA HIS A 14 -24.93 -48.44 23.57
C HIS A 14 -25.45 -48.13 22.14
N ARG A 15 -24.48 -48.19 21.19
CA ARG A 15 -24.46 -48.85 19.84
C ARG A 15 -25.29 -48.32 18.65
N LEU A 16 -24.52 -47.83 17.66
CA LEU A 16 -24.33 -48.33 16.27
C LEU A 16 -25.55 -48.75 15.43
N PHE A 17 -25.72 -48.10 14.27
CA PHE A 17 -26.02 -48.78 12.99
C PHE A 17 -25.40 -48.04 11.79
N HIS A 18 -24.82 -48.83 10.88
CA HIS A 18 -24.33 -48.51 9.53
C HIS A 18 -25.46 -48.16 8.54
N SER A 19 -25.16 -47.36 7.51
CA SER A 19 -25.24 -47.84 6.11
C SER A 19 -24.56 -46.87 5.13
N ALA A 20 -23.81 -47.43 4.20
CA ALA A 20 -23.06 -46.80 3.13
C ALA A 20 -23.92 -46.41 1.91
N SER A 21 -23.41 -45.52 1.06
CA SER A 21 -23.57 -45.63 -0.40
C SER A 21 -22.48 -44.86 -1.17
N HIS A 22 -22.05 -45.48 -2.26
CA HIS A 22 -20.91 -45.18 -3.14
C HIS A 22 -21.25 -44.17 -4.27
N SER A 23 -20.24 -43.47 -4.80
CA SER A 23 -19.89 -43.38 -6.25
C SER A 23 -18.70 -42.42 -6.43
N LEU A 24 -17.52 -42.92 -6.81
CA LEU A 24 -16.96 -42.99 -8.19
C LEU A 24 -16.76 -41.62 -8.87
N CYS A 25 -15.53 -41.11 -8.86
CA CYS A 25 -15.07 -40.04 -9.73
C CYS A 25 -13.92 -40.57 -10.60
N GLN A 26 -14.18 -40.72 -11.91
CA GLN A 26 -13.22 -41.14 -12.93
C GLN A 26 -12.47 -39.93 -13.49
N LYS A 27 -11.14 -40.04 -13.59
CA LYS A 27 -10.26 -39.15 -14.37
C LYS A 27 -10.36 -39.48 -15.87
N PRO A 28 -10.30 -38.51 -16.78
CA PRO A 28 -9.95 -38.77 -18.18
C PRO A 28 -8.44 -38.69 -18.38
N GLN A 29 -7.87 -39.73 -19.01
CA GLN A 29 -6.58 -39.69 -19.68
C GLN A 29 -6.75 -39.06 -21.07
N ILE A 30 -5.86 -38.13 -21.45
CA ILE A 30 -5.78 -37.61 -22.81
C ILE A 30 -4.61 -38.30 -23.53
N PHE A 31 -4.96 -38.89 -24.67
CA PHE A 31 -4.07 -39.55 -25.61
C PHE A 31 -3.12 -38.57 -26.30
N SER A 32 -1.85 -38.96 -26.37
CA SER A 32 -0.85 -38.45 -27.31
C SER A 32 -1.12 -38.99 -28.71
N SER A 33 -1.12 -38.14 -29.75
CA SER A 33 -0.73 -38.57 -31.09
C SER A 33 -0.03 -37.45 -31.86
N LEU A 34 1.18 -37.79 -32.28
CA LEU A 34 2.05 -37.06 -33.18
C LEU A 34 1.52 -37.23 -34.61
N PHE A 35 1.44 -36.16 -35.39
CA PHE A 35 1.66 -36.27 -36.83
C PHE A 35 2.39 -35.03 -37.36
N ASN A 36 3.56 -35.31 -37.90
CA ASN A 36 4.51 -34.44 -38.55
C ASN A 36 4.32 -34.58 -40.07
N ARG A 37 4.15 -33.47 -40.80
CA ARG A 37 4.22 -33.30 -42.27
C ARG A 37 3.91 -31.82 -42.50
N GLY A 38 4.66 -31.00 -43.21
CA GLY A 38 5.71 -31.19 -44.20
C GLY A 38 5.62 -29.93 -45.06
N ILE A 39 6.68 -29.13 -45.08
CA ILE A 39 6.78 -27.87 -45.82
C ILE A 39 6.87 -28.18 -47.31
N GLU A 40 6.04 -27.55 -48.14
CA GLU A 40 6.39 -27.29 -49.54
C GLU A 40 5.98 -25.87 -49.96
N HIS A 41 7.00 -25.09 -50.29
CA HIS A 41 6.93 -23.87 -51.06
C HIS A 41 6.67 -24.21 -52.53
N LEU A 42 5.68 -23.55 -53.16
CA LEU A 42 5.68 -23.34 -54.60
C LEU A 42 5.23 -21.91 -54.90
N ARG A 43 6.12 -21.17 -55.56
CA ARG A 43 5.98 -19.80 -56.04
C ARG A 43 6.20 -19.85 -57.55
N ALA A 44 5.25 -19.35 -58.34
CA ALA A 44 5.46 -18.70 -59.64
C ALA A 44 4.11 -18.20 -60.25
N ASP A 45 3.87 -16.89 -60.14
CA ASP A 45 3.52 -15.85 -61.14
C ASP A 45 3.01 -16.23 -62.57
N PRO A 46 2.49 -15.27 -63.37
CA PRO A 46 1.25 -14.51 -63.20
C PRO A 46 0.42 -14.45 -64.50
N ALA A 47 -0.91 -14.40 -64.43
CA ALA A 47 -1.76 -14.15 -65.61
C ALA A 47 -2.32 -12.72 -65.61
N TYR A 48 -1.79 -11.92 -66.53
CA TYR A 48 -2.30 -10.62 -66.93
C TYR A 48 -3.73 -10.72 -67.46
N THR A 49 -4.66 -9.89 -66.97
CA THR A 49 -5.86 -9.53 -67.75
C THR A 49 -6.21 -8.07 -67.48
N LYS A 50 -6.08 -7.26 -68.55
CA LYS A 50 -6.51 -5.86 -68.60
C LYS A 50 -8.03 -5.79 -68.54
N TYR A 51 -8.57 -5.02 -67.60
CA TYR A 51 -9.89 -4.40 -67.74
C TYR A 51 -9.76 -2.89 -67.54
N LYS A 52 -10.04 -2.14 -68.61
CA LYS A 52 -10.35 -0.71 -68.54
C LYS A 52 -11.79 -0.58 -68.10
N ALA A 53 -12.04 0.12 -67.01
CA ALA A 53 -13.35 0.70 -66.74
C ALA A 53 -13.16 2.12 -66.20
N SER A 54 -14.00 2.98 -66.74
CA SER A 54 -14.00 4.43 -66.73
C SER A 54 -14.29 5.06 -65.37
N GLY A 55 -13.51 6.11 -65.08
CA GLY A 55 -13.91 7.39 -64.49
C GLY A 55 -15.06 7.42 -63.49
N TRP A 56 -14.72 7.48 -62.21
CA TRP A 56 -15.48 8.25 -61.23
C TRP A 56 -14.53 8.81 -60.18
N VAL A 57 -14.45 10.14 -60.07
CA VAL A 57 -13.66 10.86 -59.07
C VAL A 57 -14.64 11.34 -58.00
N PRO A 58 -14.65 10.77 -56.78
CA PRO A 58 -15.27 11.44 -55.66
C PRO A 58 -14.25 12.45 -55.11
N ARG A 59 -14.64 13.73 -55.10
CA ARG A 59 -13.99 14.77 -54.29
C ARG A 59 -14.06 14.34 -52.82
N ALA A 60 -12.97 13.80 -52.29
CA ALA A 60 -12.78 13.72 -50.85
C ALA A 60 -12.39 15.12 -50.36
N MET A 61 -13.31 15.79 -49.65
CA MET A 61 -12.97 16.96 -48.84
C MET A 61 -12.10 16.45 -47.69
N ALA A 62 -10.79 16.70 -47.77
CA ALA A 62 -9.90 16.53 -46.63
C ALA A 62 -10.29 17.59 -45.59
N SER A 63 -11.14 17.22 -44.64
CA SER A 63 -11.27 17.97 -43.40
C SER A 63 -9.99 17.75 -42.61
N SER A 64 -9.04 18.67 -42.74
CA SER A 64 -7.92 18.78 -41.84
C SER A 64 -8.45 19.24 -40.48
N VAL A 65 -8.96 18.32 -39.68
CA VAL A 65 -8.97 18.52 -38.24
C VAL A 65 -7.51 18.38 -37.82
N ALA A 66 -6.81 19.52 -37.86
CA ALA A 66 -5.60 19.70 -37.09
C ALA A 66 -6.00 19.61 -35.62
N GLY A 67 -6.20 18.39 -35.13
CA GLY A 67 -6.20 18.12 -33.71
C GLY A 67 -4.81 18.52 -33.25
N ALA A 68 -4.73 19.64 -32.54
CA ALA A 68 -3.55 19.99 -31.79
C ALA A 68 -3.25 18.77 -30.92
N ARG A 69 -2.22 18.01 -31.29
CA ARG A 69 -1.55 17.11 -30.36
C ARG A 69 -1.03 18.06 -29.30
N ALA A 70 -1.73 18.10 -28.17
CA ALA A 70 -1.17 18.72 -26.98
C ALA A 70 0.09 17.92 -26.68
N GLU A 71 1.24 18.51 -27.01
CA GLU A 71 2.52 18.10 -26.48
C GLU A 71 2.46 18.38 -24.97
N PHE A 72 1.82 17.49 -24.22
CA PHE A 72 2.02 17.42 -22.79
C PHE A 72 3.37 16.74 -22.59
N THR A 73 4.43 17.53 -22.69
CA THR A 73 5.72 17.21 -22.09
C THR A 73 5.47 16.81 -20.64
N THR A 74 6.04 15.68 -20.23
CA THR A 74 6.17 15.23 -18.84
C THR A 74 6.60 16.40 -17.97
N GLN A 75 5.64 17.07 -17.34
CA GLN A 75 5.93 17.93 -16.20
C GLN A 75 6.45 16.97 -15.14
N SER A 76 7.78 16.92 -14.98
CA SER A 76 8.41 16.24 -13.86
C SER A 76 7.76 16.80 -12.60
N VAL A 77 6.91 16.01 -11.95
CA VAL A 77 6.33 16.41 -10.67
C VAL A 77 7.50 16.62 -9.73
N SER A 78 7.50 17.76 -9.04
CA SER A 78 8.58 18.04 -8.10
C SER A 78 8.56 16.99 -7.00
N THR A 79 9.73 16.47 -6.63
CA THR A 79 9.88 15.60 -5.46
C THR A 79 9.68 16.36 -4.13
N ASN A 80 9.57 17.71 -4.17
CA ASN A 80 9.21 18.52 -3.02
C ASN A 80 7.71 18.52 -2.73
N GLU A 81 6.87 18.22 -3.72
CA GLU A 81 5.44 18.00 -3.50
C GLU A 81 5.23 16.49 -3.32
N PRO A 82 4.73 16.03 -2.16
CA PRO A 82 4.64 14.59 -1.88
C PRO A 82 3.40 13.91 -2.49
N VAL A 83 2.50 14.66 -3.15
CA VAL A 83 1.30 14.11 -3.78
C VAL A 83 1.14 14.53 -5.24
N VAL A 84 0.33 13.76 -5.98
CA VAL A 84 -0.17 14.14 -7.30
C VAL A 84 -1.69 14.17 -7.31
N SER A 85 -2.29 15.03 -8.14
CA SER A 85 -3.74 15.06 -8.29
C SER A 85 -4.26 13.88 -9.12
N VAL A 86 -5.53 13.53 -8.92
CA VAL A 86 -6.23 12.52 -9.74
C VAL A 86 -6.25 12.89 -11.22
N ASP A 87 -6.39 14.19 -11.54
CA ASP A 87 -6.36 14.69 -12.92
C ASP A 87 -4.99 14.50 -13.57
N TRP A 88 -3.91 14.74 -12.80
CA TRP A 88 -2.55 14.50 -13.27
C TRP A 88 -2.34 13.01 -13.53
N LEU A 89 -2.71 12.14 -12.60
CA LEU A 89 -2.55 10.70 -12.79
C LEU A 89 -3.34 10.21 -14.01
N HIS A 90 -4.60 10.65 -14.15
CA HIS A 90 -5.44 10.30 -15.29
C HIS A 90 -4.82 10.72 -16.64
N ALA A 91 -4.20 11.91 -16.70
CA ALA A 91 -3.52 12.38 -17.90
C ALA A 91 -2.23 11.60 -18.23
N ASN A 92 -1.56 11.03 -17.23
CA ASN A 92 -0.24 10.39 -17.37
C ASN A 92 -0.27 8.85 -17.25
N LEU A 93 -1.45 8.24 -17.09
CA LEU A 93 -1.59 6.80 -16.81
C LEU A 93 -0.98 5.87 -17.88
N LYS A 94 -0.76 6.40 -19.10
CA LYS A 94 -0.18 5.66 -20.23
C LYS A 94 1.34 5.79 -20.34
N GLU A 95 1.98 6.55 -19.46
CA GLU A 95 3.43 6.67 -19.43
C GLU A 95 4.08 5.33 -19.05
N PRO A 96 5.01 4.79 -19.85
CA PRO A 96 5.50 3.42 -19.70
C PRO A 96 6.29 3.18 -18.41
N ASP A 97 7.00 4.22 -17.95
CA ASP A 97 7.82 4.18 -16.74
C ASP A 97 7.04 4.55 -15.47
N LEU A 98 5.78 4.98 -15.57
CA LEU A 98 4.90 5.23 -14.42
C LEU A 98 4.28 3.91 -13.94
N LYS A 99 4.38 3.63 -12.64
CA LYS A 99 3.70 2.51 -11.96
C LYS A 99 2.74 3.06 -10.92
N VAL A 100 1.53 2.54 -10.93
CA VAL A 100 0.50 2.86 -9.94
C VAL A 100 0.40 1.72 -8.94
N LEU A 101 0.41 2.02 -7.65
CA LEU A 101 0.36 1.04 -6.58
C LEU A 101 -0.90 1.24 -5.73
N ASP A 102 -1.74 0.22 -5.66
CA ASP A 102 -2.79 0.11 -4.66
C ASP A 102 -2.18 -0.43 -3.37
N ALA A 103 -1.98 0.45 -2.39
CA ALA A 103 -1.46 0.13 -1.07
C ALA A 103 -2.58 0.03 -0.02
N SER A 104 -3.80 -0.34 -0.43
CA SER A 104 -4.94 -0.44 0.48
C SER A 104 -4.66 -1.39 1.65
N TRP A 105 -4.83 -0.86 2.85
CA TRP A 105 -4.79 -1.61 4.09
C TRP A 105 -5.83 -1.00 5.04
N TYR A 106 -6.51 -1.83 5.82
CA TYR A 106 -7.60 -1.42 6.69
C TYR A 106 -7.39 -1.95 8.10
N MET A 107 -7.93 -1.23 9.08
CA MET A 107 -7.87 -1.71 10.46
C MET A 107 -8.70 -3.00 10.61
N PRO A 108 -8.30 -3.94 11.48
CA PRO A 108 -8.99 -5.24 11.61
C PRO A 108 -10.49 -5.15 11.95
N ASP A 109 -10.91 -4.10 12.64
CA ASP A 109 -12.30 -3.83 13.02
C ASP A 109 -13.19 -3.36 11.86
N GLU A 110 -12.60 -2.86 10.78
CA GLU A 110 -13.32 -2.42 9.58
C GLU A 110 -13.88 -3.60 8.76
N GLN A 111 -13.39 -4.83 8.98
CA GLN A 111 -13.82 -6.04 8.28
C GLN A 111 -13.78 -5.93 6.75
N ARG A 112 -12.84 -5.14 6.23
CA ARG A 112 -12.59 -4.95 4.80
C ARG A 112 -11.42 -5.80 4.35
N ASN A 113 -11.51 -6.34 3.14
CA ASN A 113 -10.46 -7.16 2.54
C ASN A 113 -9.82 -6.39 1.38
N PRO A 114 -8.59 -5.86 1.54
CA PRO A 114 -8.00 -4.98 0.55
C PRO A 114 -7.69 -5.69 -0.77
N ILE A 115 -7.18 -6.93 -0.76
CA ILE A 115 -6.88 -7.66 -2.00
C ILE A 115 -8.17 -8.00 -2.77
N GLN A 116 -9.25 -8.31 -2.05
CA GLN A 116 -10.55 -8.58 -2.68
C GLN A 116 -11.14 -7.29 -3.27
N GLU A 117 -11.05 -6.16 -2.57
CA GLU A 117 -11.52 -4.87 -3.10
C GLU A 117 -10.72 -4.43 -4.33
N TYR A 118 -9.40 -4.60 -4.31
CA TYR A 118 -8.52 -4.38 -5.45
C TYR A 118 -8.96 -5.24 -6.65
N GLN A 119 -9.19 -6.54 -6.45
CA GLN A 119 -9.67 -7.44 -7.50
C GLN A 119 -10.99 -6.98 -8.12
N VAL A 120 -11.88 -6.40 -7.31
CA VAL A 120 -13.18 -5.91 -7.76
C VAL A 120 -13.06 -4.59 -8.52
N ALA A 121 -12.28 -3.63 -8.01
CA ALA A 121 -12.14 -2.31 -8.62
C ALA A 121 -10.86 -1.58 -8.18
N HIS A 122 -9.96 -1.34 -9.12
CA HIS A 122 -8.69 -0.62 -8.95
C HIS A 122 -8.45 0.39 -10.07
N ILE A 123 -7.47 1.29 -9.90
CA ILE A 123 -7.06 2.20 -10.98
C ILE A 123 -6.46 1.38 -12.13
N PRO A 124 -6.76 1.69 -13.41
CA PRO A 124 -6.29 0.88 -14.53
C PRO A 124 -4.78 0.69 -14.55
N GLY A 125 -4.33 -0.57 -14.70
CA GLY A 125 -2.92 -0.94 -14.70
C GLY A 125 -2.21 -0.85 -13.35
N ALA A 126 -2.92 -0.57 -12.25
CA ALA A 126 -2.32 -0.57 -10.91
C ALA A 126 -1.84 -1.97 -10.50
N LEU A 127 -0.80 -2.01 -9.67
CA LEU A 127 -0.31 -3.20 -8.98
C LEU A 127 -0.78 -3.16 -7.53
N PHE A 128 -1.01 -4.33 -6.92
CA PHE A 128 -1.33 -4.38 -5.49
C PHE A 128 -0.05 -4.47 -4.65
N PHE A 129 0.15 -3.52 -3.75
CA PHE A 129 1.22 -3.52 -2.75
C PHE A 129 0.64 -3.98 -1.40
N ASP A 130 0.92 -5.23 -1.04
CA ASP A 130 0.48 -5.81 0.22
C ASP A 130 1.29 -5.25 1.40
N VAL A 131 0.75 -4.26 2.11
CA VAL A 131 1.43 -3.59 3.24
C VAL A 131 1.74 -4.57 4.38
N ASP A 132 0.92 -5.61 4.59
CA ASP A 132 1.18 -6.64 5.59
C ASP A 132 2.21 -7.65 5.09
N GLY A 133 2.13 -8.02 3.82
CA GLY A 133 3.08 -8.95 3.19
C GLY A 133 4.47 -8.39 2.99
N ILE A 134 4.59 -7.10 2.67
CA ILE A 134 5.85 -6.36 2.46
C ILE A 134 6.27 -5.67 3.76
N SER A 135 6.46 -6.47 4.81
CA SER A 135 6.88 -6.02 6.14
C SER A 135 7.85 -7.02 6.79
N ASP A 136 8.56 -6.61 7.84
CA ASP A 136 9.35 -7.54 8.65
C ASP A 136 8.45 -8.38 9.55
N ARG A 137 8.22 -9.62 9.10
CA ARG A 137 7.38 -10.63 9.77
C ARG A 137 8.16 -11.52 10.74
N THR A 138 9.45 -11.27 10.94
CA THR A 138 10.27 -11.99 11.93
C THR A 138 10.00 -11.49 13.35
N THR A 139 9.46 -10.28 13.48
CA THR A 139 9.05 -9.69 14.76
C THR A 139 7.58 -9.96 15.06
N LYS A 140 7.17 -9.74 16.31
CA LYS A 140 5.73 -9.71 16.69
C LYS A 140 5.08 -8.34 16.47
N LEU A 141 5.87 -7.35 16.06
CA LEU A 141 5.39 -6.00 15.85
C LEU A 141 4.73 -5.90 14.46
N PRO A 142 3.65 -5.14 14.34
CA PRO A 142 2.93 -4.96 13.09
C PRO A 142 3.68 -3.99 12.16
N HIS A 143 3.64 -4.26 10.85
CA HIS A 143 4.08 -3.36 9.78
C HIS A 143 5.53 -2.86 9.89
N MET A 144 6.40 -3.55 10.61
CA MET A 144 7.81 -3.18 10.70
C MET A 144 8.44 -3.11 9.31
N LEU A 145 9.35 -2.16 9.10
CA LEU A 145 10.08 -2.01 7.87
C LEU A 145 10.87 -3.31 7.58
N PRO A 146 10.75 -3.89 6.36
CA PRO A 146 11.55 -5.06 5.99
C PRO A 146 13.05 -4.69 5.87
N SER A 147 13.92 -5.70 5.76
CA SER A 147 15.33 -5.44 5.43
C SER A 147 15.49 -4.89 4.01
N GLU A 148 16.63 -4.24 3.71
CA GLU A 148 16.93 -3.75 2.36
C GLU A 148 16.81 -4.84 1.30
N GLU A 149 17.38 -6.01 1.57
CA GLU A 149 17.34 -7.17 0.67
C GLU A 149 15.92 -7.67 0.45
N ALA A 150 15.12 -7.76 1.53
CA ALA A 150 13.74 -8.21 1.46
C ALA A 150 12.88 -7.22 0.67
N PHE A 151 13.01 -5.92 0.94
CA PHE A 151 12.29 -4.88 0.20
C PHE A 151 12.66 -4.90 -1.28
N ALA A 152 13.96 -4.91 -1.60
CA ALA A 152 14.47 -4.97 -2.97
C ALA A 152 13.88 -6.16 -3.74
N ALA A 153 13.88 -7.34 -3.13
CA ALA A 153 13.32 -8.56 -3.72
C ALA A 153 11.81 -8.45 -3.95
N ALA A 154 11.06 -7.92 -2.98
CA ALA A 154 9.61 -7.78 -3.07
C ALA A 154 9.18 -6.81 -4.17
N VAL A 155 9.76 -5.60 -4.22
CA VAL A 155 9.40 -4.62 -5.24
C VAL A 155 9.89 -5.02 -6.63
N SER A 156 11.01 -5.75 -6.73
CA SER A 156 11.44 -6.36 -7.99
C SER A 156 10.43 -7.41 -8.48
N ALA A 157 9.86 -8.21 -7.59
CA ALA A 157 8.81 -9.18 -7.92
C ALA A 157 7.49 -8.51 -8.38
N LEU A 158 7.22 -7.28 -7.93
CA LEU A 158 6.14 -6.44 -8.46
C LEU A 158 6.44 -5.90 -9.87
N GLY A 159 7.67 -6.01 -10.35
CA GLY A 159 8.13 -5.44 -11.63
C GLY A 159 8.49 -3.96 -11.53
N ILE A 160 8.94 -3.52 -10.35
CA ILE A 160 9.41 -2.16 -10.10
C ILE A 160 10.94 -2.10 -10.26
N GLU A 161 11.40 -1.08 -10.96
CA GLU A 161 12.81 -0.77 -11.22
C GLU A 161 13.16 0.62 -10.67
N ASN A 162 14.45 0.89 -10.44
CA ASN A 162 14.89 2.21 -9.97
C ASN A 162 14.56 3.37 -10.90
N LYS A 163 14.24 3.12 -12.18
CA LYS A 163 13.85 4.14 -13.17
C LYS A 163 12.37 4.51 -13.12
N ASN A 164 11.53 3.70 -12.47
CA ASN A 164 10.10 3.94 -12.49
C ASN A 164 9.72 5.18 -11.67
N ASP A 165 8.68 5.86 -12.10
CA ASP A 165 7.97 6.85 -11.29
C ASP A 165 6.79 6.14 -10.62
N LEU A 166 6.55 6.43 -9.34
CA LEU A 166 5.57 5.69 -8.54
C LEU A 166 4.45 6.60 -8.06
N VAL A 167 3.20 6.19 -8.28
CA VAL A 167 2.04 6.82 -7.64
C VAL A 167 1.32 5.80 -6.78
N VAL A 168 1.24 6.08 -5.49
CA VAL A 168 0.66 5.19 -4.49
C VAL A 168 -0.70 5.72 -4.07
N TYR A 169 -1.73 4.89 -4.07
CA TYR A 169 -3.04 5.23 -3.54
C TYR A 169 -3.54 4.16 -2.56
N ASP A 170 -4.62 4.49 -1.85
CA ASP A 170 -5.38 3.50 -1.08
C ASP A 170 -6.89 3.77 -1.18
N GLY A 171 -7.68 2.81 -0.71
CA GLY A 171 -9.14 2.86 -0.72
C GLY A 171 -9.77 3.75 0.36
N LYS A 172 -9.02 4.45 1.21
CA LYS A 172 -9.53 5.42 2.19
C LYS A 172 -9.28 6.87 1.79
N GLY A 173 -8.35 7.11 0.87
CA GLY A 173 -7.93 8.44 0.43
C GLY A 173 -6.44 8.61 0.66
N ILE A 174 -6.07 8.96 1.90
CA ILE A 174 -4.69 8.98 2.38
C ILE A 174 -4.65 8.31 3.75
N PHE A 175 -4.28 7.04 3.76
CA PHE A 175 -4.13 6.23 4.97
C PHE A 175 -2.84 5.40 4.91
N SER A 176 -2.87 4.25 4.25
CA SER A 176 -1.74 3.34 4.10
C SER A 176 -0.84 3.66 2.92
N ALA A 177 -1.32 4.43 1.93
CA ALA A 177 -0.50 4.90 0.81
C ALA A 177 0.71 5.73 1.29
N ALA A 178 0.53 6.56 2.31
CA ALA A 178 1.61 7.35 2.90
C ALA A 178 2.72 6.46 3.50
N ARG A 179 2.39 5.27 4.02
CA ARG A 179 3.38 4.31 4.53
C ARG A 179 4.27 3.81 3.40
N VAL A 180 3.69 3.40 2.28
CA VAL A 180 4.45 2.88 1.14
C VAL A 180 5.28 3.98 0.49
N TRP A 181 4.75 5.20 0.37
CA TRP A 181 5.52 6.39 -0.04
C TRP A 181 6.78 6.57 0.84
N TRP A 182 6.62 6.53 2.16
CA TRP A 182 7.74 6.64 3.10
C TRP A 182 8.73 5.47 2.96
N MET A 183 8.27 4.24 2.78
CA MET A 183 9.14 3.07 2.59
C MET A 183 10.05 3.22 1.37
N PHE A 184 9.51 3.65 0.22
CA PHE A 184 10.34 3.89 -0.97
C PHE A 184 11.42 4.96 -0.72
N ARG A 185 11.07 6.05 -0.01
CA ARG A 185 12.04 7.08 0.37
C ARG A 185 13.10 6.58 1.34
N VAL A 186 12.71 5.80 2.34
CA VAL A 186 13.64 5.12 3.26
C VAL A 186 14.63 4.26 2.50
N PHE A 187 14.22 3.63 1.40
CA PHE A 187 15.11 2.85 0.54
C PHE A 187 15.72 3.65 -0.62
N GLY A 188 15.66 4.98 -0.57
CA GLY A 188 16.39 5.88 -1.47
C GLY A 188 15.74 6.13 -2.82
N HIS A 189 14.42 5.95 -2.92
CA HIS A 189 13.64 6.23 -4.12
C HIS A 189 12.67 7.38 -3.89
N ASP A 190 13.07 8.59 -4.30
CA ASP A 190 12.28 9.82 -4.10
C ASP A 190 11.25 10.11 -5.20
N ARG A 191 11.28 9.39 -6.34
CA ARG A 191 10.29 9.55 -7.43
C ARG A 191 9.01 8.78 -7.13
N VAL A 192 8.42 9.10 -5.99
CA VAL A 192 7.23 8.47 -5.44
C VAL A 192 6.30 9.53 -4.86
N TRP A 193 5.02 9.44 -5.23
CA TRP A 193 3.98 10.37 -4.80
C TRP A 193 2.76 9.61 -4.29
N VAL A 194 2.02 10.22 -3.36
CA VAL A 194 0.69 9.74 -2.98
C VAL A 194 -0.36 10.33 -3.92
N LEU A 195 -1.36 9.55 -4.33
CA LEU A 195 -2.50 10.07 -5.07
C LEU A 195 -3.41 10.86 -4.13
N ASP A 196 -3.51 12.17 -4.33
CA ASP A 196 -4.24 13.06 -3.42
C ASP A 196 -5.74 12.75 -3.45
N GLY A 197 -6.26 12.24 -2.34
CA GLY A 197 -7.65 11.77 -2.22
C GLY A 197 -7.90 10.33 -2.63
N GLY A 198 -6.85 9.61 -3.06
CA GLY A 198 -6.85 8.18 -3.34
C GLY A 198 -7.96 7.71 -4.28
N LEU A 199 -8.35 6.44 -4.12
CA LEU A 199 -9.43 5.84 -4.91
C LEU A 199 -10.80 6.52 -4.72
N PRO A 200 -11.17 7.04 -3.52
CA PRO A 200 -12.40 7.78 -3.35
C PRO A 200 -12.50 9.00 -4.27
N ARG A 201 -11.45 9.84 -4.33
CA ARG A 201 -11.46 11.03 -5.20
C ARG A 201 -11.36 10.67 -6.68
N TRP A 202 -10.63 9.62 -7.03
CA TRP A 202 -10.57 9.09 -8.40
C TRP A 202 -11.99 8.77 -8.91
N ARG A 203 -12.76 7.99 -8.13
CA ARG A 203 -14.15 7.65 -8.46
C ARG A 203 -15.07 8.86 -8.50
N ALA A 204 -14.94 9.77 -7.53
CA ALA A 204 -15.73 11.00 -7.49
C ALA A 204 -15.49 11.92 -8.69
N SER A 205 -14.30 11.81 -9.31
CA SER A 205 -13.93 12.56 -10.53
C SER A 205 -14.45 11.90 -11.82
N GLY A 206 -15.15 10.76 -11.71
CA GLY A 206 -15.73 10.05 -12.84
C GLY A 206 -14.73 9.25 -13.67
N TYR A 207 -13.53 8.99 -13.14
CA TYR A 207 -12.51 8.22 -13.84
C TYR A 207 -12.76 6.71 -13.76
N ASP A 208 -12.42 6.03 -14.84
CA ASP A 208 -12.63 4.59 -14.98
C ASP A 208 -11.81 3.79 -13.98
N VAL A 209 -12.35 2.65 -13.56
CA VAL A 209 -11.67 1.64 -12.75
C VAL A 209 -11.64 0.33 -13.52
N GLU A 210 -10.56 -0.43 -13.38
CA GLU A 210 -10.50 -1.80 -13.89
C GLU A 210 -11.17 -2.74 -12.89
N SER A 211 -12.00 -3.64 -13.43
CA SER A 211 -12.60 -4.74 -12.69
C SER A 211 -11.93 -6.05 -13.08
N SER A 212 -11.80 -6.99 -12.13
CA SER A 212 -11.10 -8.26 -12.31
C SER A 212 -9.61 -8.05 -12.58
N ALA A 213 -8.86 -7.82 -11.51
CA ALA A 213 -7.41 -7.74 -11.58
C ALA A 213 -6.82 -8.91 -12.37
N SER A 214 -5.85 -8.62 -13.24
CA SER A 214 -5.25 -9.63 -14.09
C SER A 214 -4.59 -10.73 -13.23
N GLY A 215 -4.60 -11.97 -13.74
CA GLY A 215 -3.90 -13.07 -13.07
C GLY A 215 -2.42 -12.75 -12.83
N ASP A 216 -1.79 -12.02 -13.75
CA ASP A 216 -0.42 -11.52 -13.62
C ASP A 216 -0.25 -10.58 -12.41
N ALA A 217 -1.14 -9.59 -12.22
CA ALA A 217 -1.05 -8.67 -11.09
C ALA A 217 -1.22 -9.38 -9.74
N ILE A 218 -2.10 -10.36 -9.66
CA ILE A 218 -2.30 -11.17 -8.44
C ILE A 218 -1.10 -12.07 -8.16
N LEU A 219 -0.52 -12.66 -9.20
CA LEU A 219 0.71 -13.46 -9.07
C LEU A 219 1.89 -12.59 -8.62
N LYS A 220 2.03 -11.37 -9.14
CA LYS A 220 3.06 -10.41 -8.72
C LYS A 220 2.90 -10.02 -7.24
N ALA A 221 1.69 -9.66 -6.81
CA ALA A 221 1.43 -9.33 -5.41
C ALA A 221 1.80 -10.49 -4.47
N SER A 222 1.39 -11.72 -4.82
CA SER A 222 1.72 -12.92 -4.04
C SER A 222 3.22 -13.20 -4.04
N ALA A 223 3.88 -13.07 -5.20
CA ALA A 223 5.32 -13.26 -5.33
C ALA A 223 6.12 -12.23 -4.52
N ALA A 224 5.64 -10.99 -4.40
CA ALA A 224 6.26 -9.95 -3.59
C ALA A 224 6.24 -10.30 -2.10
N SER A 225 5.09 -10.68 -1.55
CA SER A 225 4.97 -11.12 -0.15
C SER A 225 5.79 -12.40 0.11
N GLU A 226 5.85 -13.33 -0.84
CA GLU A 226 6.72 -14.52 -0.73
C GLU A 226 8.22 -14.18 -0.77
N ALA A 227 8.62 -13.16 -1.52
CA ALA A 227 10.02 -12.77 -1.64
C ALA A 227 10.59 -12.34 -0.28
N ILE A 228 9.81 -11.59 0.51
CA ILE A 228 10.15 -11.23 1.89
C ILE A 228 10.46 -12.47 2.73
N GLU A 229 9.54 -13.43 2.72
CA GLU A 229 9.67 -14.68 3.47
C GLU A 229 10.89 -15.51 3.04
N LYS A 230 11.15 -15.56 1.73
CA LYS A 230 12.31 -16.28 1.17
C LYS A 230 13.61 -15.65 1.62
N VAL A 231 13.74 -14.32 1.56
CA VAL A 231 14.94 -13.59 2.02
C VAL A 231 15.21 -13.89 3.50
N TYR A 232 14.22 -13.78 4.37
CA TYR A 232 14.41 -14.06 5.81
C TYR A 232 14.72 -15.53 6.12
N LYS A 233 14.36 -16.45 5.24
CA LYS A 233 14.72 -17.88 5.33
C LYS A 233 16.07 -18.20 4.67
N GLY A 234 16.79 -17.21 4.14
CA GLY A 234 18.03 -17.40 3.38
C GLY A 234 17.83 -18.17 2.08
N GLN A 235 16.63 -18.10 1.50
CA GLN A 235 16.27 -18.78 0.26
C GLN A 235 16.50 -17.85 -0.94
N ALA A 236 16.84 -18.44 -2.08
CA ALA A 236 16.99 -17.70 -3.32
C ALA A 236 15.67 -17.03 -3.75
N VAL A 237 15.77 -15.77 -4.16
CA VAL A 237 14.68 -14.99 -4.76
C VAL A 237 14.91 -14.81 -6.26
N GLY A 238 13.90 -14.31 -6.96
CA GLY A 238 14.01 -13.95 -8.37
C GLY A 238 15.00 -12.81 -8.63
N PRO A 239 15.22 -12.42 -9.88
CA PRO A 239 16.11 -11.32 -10.23
C PRO A 239 15.74 -10.02 -9.50
N THR A 240 16.72 -9.40 -8.85
CA THR A 240 16.56 -8.10 -8.22
C THR A 240 16.78 -7.00 -9.26
N THR A 241 15.73 -6.25 -9.56
CA THR A 241 15.72 -5.13 -10.52
C THR A 241 15.68 -3.76 -9.83
N PHE A 242 15.54 -3.77 -8.51
CA PHE A 242 15.52 -2.58 -7.68
C PHE A 242 16.69 -2.58 -6.69
N GLN A 243 17.50 -1.53 -6.73
CA GLN A 243 18.63 -1.29 -5.85
C GLN A 243 18.22 -0.31 -4.75
N THR A 244 18.43 -0.67 -3.49
CA THR A 244 18.14 0.21 -2.35
C THR A 244 19.33 1.12 -2.07
N LYS A 245 19.03 2.31 -1.54
CA LYS A 245 19.98 3.20 -0.88
C LYS A 245 19.38 3.63 0.44
N PHE A 246 19.54 2.79 1.47
CA PHE A 246 18.91 3.02 2.76
C PHE A 246 19.25 4.38 3.37
N GLN A 247 18.20 5.06 3.86
CA GLN A 247 18.21 6.37 4.49
C GLN A 247 17.91 6.20 5.98
N PRO A 248 18.90 5.81 6.80
CA PRO A 248 18.67 5.48 8.22
C PRO A 248 18.14 6.66 9.04
N HIS A 249 18.35 7.91 8.60
CA HIS A 249 17.85 9.09 9.28
C HIS A 249 16.31 9.23 9.21
N LEU A 250 15.64 8.51 8.30
CA LEU A 250 14.17 8.51 8.18
C LEU A 250 13.48 7.48 9.09
N VAL A 251 14.24 6.62 9.77
CA VAL A 251 13.73 5.54 10.61
C VAL A 251 14.27 5.70 12.03
N TRP A 252 13.38 5.76 13.01
CA TRP A 252 13.77 5.77 14.42
C TRP A 252 13.48 4.45 15.10
N THR A 253 14.40 4.04 15.98
CA THR A 253 14.26 2.89 16.88
C THR A 253 13.74 3.32 18.25
N ILE A 254 13.31 2.35 19.06
CA ILE A 254 12.91 2.61 20.44
C ILE A 254 14.02 3.26 21.28
N ASP A 255 15.29 2.91 21.05
CA ASP A 255 16.40 3.46 21.82
C ASP A 255 16.62 4.95 21.52
N GLN A 256 16.39 5.37 20.27
CA GLN A 256 16.39 6.79 19.91
C GLN A 256 15.22 7.53 20.56
N VAL A 257 14.05 6.89 20.68
CA VAL A 257 12.90 7.47 21.40
C VAL A 257 13.19 7.61 22.88
N ARG A 258 13.75 6.58 23.53
CA ARG A 258 14.18 6.64 24.95
C ARG A 258 15.13 7.81 25.18
N LYS A 259 16.14 7.93 24.34
CA LYS A 259 17.10 9.04 24.40
C LYS A 259 16.40 10.39 24.21
N ASN A 260 15.45 10.50 23.28
CA ASN A 260 14.70 11.74 23.07
C ASN A 260 13.79 12.11 24.24
N VAL A 261 13.24 11.14 24.98
CA VAL A 261 12.46 11.41 26.21
C VAL A 261 13.34 12.12 27.26
N GLU A 262 14.61 11.74 27.37
CA GLU A 262 15.57 12.33 28.31
C GLU A 262 16.11 13.68 27.80
N GLU A 263 16.54 13.73 26.54
CA GLU A 263 17.31 14.87 26.00
C GLU A 263 16.44 15.94 25.32
N ARG A 264 15.22 15.59 24.89
CA ARG A 264 14.27 16.48 24.19
C ARG A 264 14.88 17.16 22.96
N THR A 265 15.58 16.39 22.13
CA THR A 265 16.26 16.90 20.93
C THR A 265 15.31 17.10 19.75
N HIS A 266 14.20 16.36 19.70
CA HIS A 266 13.19 16.42 18.64
C HIS A 266 11.80 16.61 19.22
N GLU A 267 10.98 17.38 18.48
CA GLU A 267 9.54 17.43 18.66
C GLU A 267 8.95 16.07 18.22
N HIS A 268 8.37 15.32 19.16
CA HIS A 268 7.78 14.02 18.88
C HIS A 268 6.27 14.16 18.69
N ILE A 269 5.77 13.84 17.49
CA ILE A 269 4.35 13.97 17.13
C ILE A 269 3.70 12.59 16.98
N ASP A 270 2.61 12.34 17.71
CA ASP A 270 1.81 11.13 17.60
C ASP A 270 0.54 11.37 16.75
N ALA A 271 0.37 10.54 15.72
CA ALA A 271 -0.72 10.63 14.74
C ALA A 271 -2.02 9.92 15.16
N ARG A 272 -2.05 9.24 16.31
CA ARG A 272 -3.25 8.54 16.82
C ARG A 272 -4.35 9.54 17.18
N SER A 273 -5.57 9.02 17.36
CA SER A 273 -6.68 9.79 17.92
C SER A 273 -6.32 10.33 19.30
N LYS A 274 -6.79 11.54 19.62
CA LYS A 274 -6.59 12.19 20.93
C LYS A 274 -6.99 11.29 22.11
N ALA A 275 -8.09 10.54 22.00
CA ALA A 275 -8.52 9.62 23.06
C ALA A 275 -7.52 8.48 23.35
N ARG A 276 -6.90 7.91 22.31
CA ARG A 276 -5.84 6.89 22.46
C ARG A 276 -4.56 7.48 23.06
N PHE A 277 -4.19 8.67 22.59
CA PHE A 277 -3.04 9.42 23.11
C PHE A 277 -3.22 9.81 24.59
N ASP A 278 -4.39 10.31 24.96
CA ASP A 278 -4.71 10.70 26.35
C ASP A 278 -4.87 9.49 27.28
N GLY A 279 -4.97 8.29 26.72
CA GLY A 279 -5.22 7.06 27.45
C GLY A 279 -6.68 6.84 27.86
N THR A 280 -7.61 7.64 27.32
CA THR A 280 -9.05 7.52 27.58
C THR A 280 -9.76 6.49 26.68
N ALA A 281 -9.08 6.01 25.65
CA ALA A 281 -9.50 4.88 24.84
C ALA A 281 -8.49 3.72 24.92
N LEU A 282 -8.98 2.50 24.72
CA LEU A 282 -8.12 1.32 24.62
C LEU A 282 -7.39 1.30 23.27
N GLU A 283 -6.18 0.74 23.28
CA GLU A 283 -5.49 0.40 22.04
C GLU A 283 -6.20 -0.78 21.33
N PRO A 284 -6.26 -0.79 19.98
CA PRO A 284 -6.90 -1.88 19.25
C PRO A 284 -6.28 -3.26 19.51
N ARG A 285 -4.99 -3.29 19.87
CA ARG A 285 -4.26 -4.52 20.19
C ARG A 285 -4.34 -4.83 21.67
N LYS A 286 -4.80 -6.04 21.99
CA LYS A 286 -4.90 -6.54 23.36
C LYS A 286 -3.52 -6.54 24.04
N GLY A 287 -3.49 -6.05 25.28
CA GLY A 287 -2.28 -6.08 26.13
C GLY A 287 -1.34 -4.88 25.94
N ILE A 288 -1.63 -3.96 25.01
CA ILE A 288 -0.89 -2.71 24.87
C ILE A 288 -1.44 -1.69 25.88
N ARG A 289 -0.55 -1.07 26.65
CA ARG A 289 -0.91 -0.02 27.62
C ARG A 289 -1.47 1.21 26.89
N SER A 290 -2.46 1.90 27.46
CA SER A 290 -2.99 3.16 26.93
C SER A 290 -2.09 4.35 27.32
N GLY A 291 -2.18 5.48 26.61
CA GLY A 291 -1.38 6.69 26.85
C GLY A 291 -0.47 7.04 25.68
N HIS A 292 0.59 7.81 25.96
CA HIS A 292 1.57 8.27 24.98
C HIS A 292 3.00 8.32 25.52
N VAL A 293 3.95 8.53 24.60
CA VAL A 293 5.38 8.68 24.93
C VAL A 293 5.57 10.01 25.65
N PRO A 294 6.23 10.07 26.82
CA PRO A 294 6.40 11.32 27.54
C PRO A 294 7.00 12.45 26.71
N GLY A 295 6.43 13.64 26.82
CA GLY A 295 6.84 14.82 26.05
C GLY A 295 6.43 14.83 24.57
N SER A 296 5.79 13.77 24.06
CA SER A 296 5.19 13.82 22.72
C SER A 296 3.95 14.71 22.68
N LYS A 297 3.59 15.18 21.49
CA LYS A 297 2.40 16.00 21.20
C LYS A 297 1.47 15.24 20.26
N CYS A 298 0.18 15.48 20.37
CA CYS A 298 -0.83 14.78 19.57
C CYS A 298 -1.29 15.64 18.39
N VAL A 299 -1.10 15.15 17.17
CA VAL A 299 -1.71 15.69 15.96
C VAL A 299 -2.40 14.53 15.24
N PRO A 300 -3.69 14.27 15.52
CA PRO A 300 -4.41 13.18 14.87
C PRO A 300 -4.37 13.33 13.35
N PHE A 301 -3.93 12.28 12.64
CA PHE A 301 -3.74 12.33 11.18
C PHE A 301 -4.95 12.87 10.38
N PRO A 302 -6.24 12.64 10.75
CA PRO A 302 -7.35 13.15 9.96
C PRO A 302 -7.39 14.68 9.90
N GLN A 303 -6.73 15.38 10.84
CA GLN A 303 -6.65 16.83 10.85
C GLN A 303 -5.77 17.41 9.74
N LEU A 304 -4.95 16.58 9.07
CA LEU A 304 -4.15 16.96 7.92
C LEU A 304 -4.92 16.81 6.60
N LEU A 305 -6.14 16.25 6.65
CA LEU A 305 -6.95 15.98 5.46
C LEU A 305 -8.20 16.86 5.46
N ASP A 306 -8.68 17.21 4.27
CA ASP A 306 -9.96 17.90 4.09
C ASP A 306 -11.14 16.91 3.99
N SER A 307 -12.35 17.44 3.78
CA SER A 307 -13.57 16.63 3.63
C SER A 307 -13.56 15.71 2.40
N SER A 308 -12.70 15.99 1.43
CA SER A 308 -12.49 15.19 0.23
C SER A 308 -11.33 14.21 0.38
N VAL A 309 -10.90 13.96 1.63
CA VAL A 309 -9.78 13.08 2.01
C VAL A 309 -8.46 13.44 1.31
N THR A 310 -8.30 14.71 0.94
CA THR A 310 -7.08 15.25 0.34
C THR A 310 -6.21 15.97 1.34
N LEU A 311 -4.90 15.96 1.09
CA LEU A 311 -3.93 16.61 1.96
C LEU A 311 -4.16 18.12 1.95
N LEU A 312 -4.28 18.72 3.13
CA LEU A 312 -4.54 20.15 3.26
C LEU A 312 -3.46 21.02 2.58
N PRO A 313 -3.81 22.21 2.08
CA PRO A 313 -2.84 23.18 1.59
C PRO A 313 -1.81 23.57 2.65
N ALA A 314 -0.63 24.04 2.21
CA ALA A 314 0.51 24.33 3.09
C ALA A 314 0.18 25.33 4.22
N ASP A 315 -0.60 26.38 3.97
CA ASP A 315 -1.01 27.34 5.01
C ASP A 315 -1.85 26.67 6.10
N LYS A 316 -2.77 25.77 5.72
CA LYS A 316 -3.63 25.04 6.65
C LYS A 316 -2.86 23.98 7.42
N LEU A 317 -1.96 23.25 6.77
CA LEU A 317 -1.07 22.30 7.45
C LEU A 317 -0.20 23.01 8.48
N LYS A 318 0.41 24.15 8.11
CA LYS A 318 1.21 24.94 9.03
C LYS A 318 0.40 25.34 10.26
N ASN A 319 -0.82 25.86 10.06
CA ASN A 319 -1.70 26.22 11.17
C ASN A 319 -2.00 25.03 12.10
N ARG A 320 -2.21 23.82 11.57
CA ARG A 320 -2.44 22.62 12.39
C ARG A 320 -1.26 22.28 13.29
N PHE A 321 -0.04 22.37 12.76
CA PHE A 321 1.17 22.15 13.55
C PHE A 321 1.42 23.27 14.56
N ASP A 322 1.21 24.53 14.18
CA ASP A 322 1.31 25.69 15.07
C ASP A 322 0.31 25.59 16.25
N GLU A 323 -0.94 25.20 15.98
CA GLU A 323 -2.00 24.98 16.99
C GLU A 323 -1.62 23.88 18.00
N ALA A 324 -0.86 22.88 17.56
CA ALA A 324 -0.32 21.82 18.41
C ALA A 324 0.99 22.22 19.11
N GLY A 325 1.46 23.45 18.92
CA GLY A 325 2.72 23.96 19.48
C GLY A 325 3.97 23.32 18.87
N ILE A 326 3.90 22.85 17.62
CA ILE A 326 5.02 22.26 16.89
C ILE A 326 5.79 23.36 16.15
N SER A 327 7.07 23.51 16.46
CA SER A 327 7.96 24.39 15.70
C SER A 327 8.51 23.65 14.47
N LEU A 328 8.29 24.22 13.28
CA LEU A 328 8.89 23.73 12.04
C LEU A 328 10.40 24.04 11.95
N GLU A 329 10.98 24.81 12.86
CA GLU A 329 12.44 25.00 12.93
C GLU A 329 13.12 23.87 13.71
N SER A 330 12.38 23.18 14.57
CA SER A 330 12.91 22.06 15.35
C SER A 330 13.05 20.80 14.50
N PRO A 331 13.98 19.90 14.84
CA PRO A 331 13.95 18.51 14.38
C PRO A 331 12.65 17.83 14.83
N ILE A 332 12.07 16.98 13.97
CA ILE A 332 10.77 16.34 14.22
C ILE A 332 10.90 14.84 14.01
N VAL A 333 10.27 14.06 14.91
CA VAL A 333 9.98 12.64 14.74
C VAL A 333 8.48 12.41 14.81
N THR A 334 7.97 11.49 14.02
CA THR A 334 6.55 11.11 14.01
C THR A 334 6.37 9.68 14.47
N SER A 335 5.26 9.38 15.14
CA SER A 335 4.84 8.02 15.48
C SER A 335 3.33 7.89 15.41
N CYS A 336 2.82 6.68 15.56
CA CYS A 336 1.40 6.46 15.76
C CYS A 336 1.18 5.17 16.56
N GLY A 337 0.21 4.33 16.15
CA GLY A 337 0.09 2.97 16.68
C GLY A 337 1.20 2.04 16.20
N THR A 338 1.61 2.13 14.93
CA THR A 338 2.39 1.10 14.23
C THR A 338 3.23 1.61 13.06
N GLY A 339 3.58 2.90 13.05
CA GLY A 339 4.36 3.48 11.97
C GLY A 339 3.60 3.70 10.65
N VAL A 340 2.31 3.36 10.54
CA VAL A 340 1.52 3.56 9.30
C VAL A 340 1.03 5.01 9.18
N THR A 341 0.09 5.43 10.05
CA THR A 341 -0.46 6.80 9.98
C THR A 341 0.52 7.90 10.38
N ALA A 342 1.65 7.54 11.01
CA ALA A 342 2.77 8.46 11.25
C ALA A 342 3.31 9.04 9.94
N CYS A 343 3.34 8.21 8.88
CA CYS A 343 3.79 8.63 7.56
C CYS A 343 2.89 9.72 6.94
N ILE A 344 1.62 9.87 7.38
CA ILE A 344 0.74 10.96 6.94
C ILE A 344 1.20 12.29 7.53
N LEU A 345 1.69 12.30 8.78
CA LEU A 345 2.32 13.49 9.36
C LEU A 345 3.61 13.83 8.63
N ALA A 346 4.46 12.83 8.33
CA ALA A 346 5.66 13.01 7.53
C ALA A 346 5.35 13.55 6.13
N LEU A 347 4.28 13.07 5.49
CA LEU A 347 3.79 13.57 4.20
C LEU A 347 3.41 15.06 4.28
N GLY A 348 2.64 15.45 5.30
CA GLY A 348 2.26 16.85 5.52
C GLY A 348 3.48 17.75 5.79
N LEU A 349 4.43 17.28 6.60
CA LEU A 349 5.67 18.01 6.90
C LEU A 349 6.59 18.13 5.68
N HIS A 350 6.59 17.13 4.79
CA HIS A 350 7.32 17.19 3.52
C HIS A 350 6.80 18.34 2.65
N ARG A 351 5.47 18.49 2.52
CA ARG A 351 4.84 19.65 1.83
C ARG A 351 5.21 21.00 2.46
N LEU A 352 5.50 21.02 3.76
CA LEU A 352 5.97 22.21 4.48
C LEU A 352 7.48 22.45 4.37
N GLY A 353 8.19 21.71 3.53
CA GLY A 353 9.62 21.87 3.31
C GLY A 353 10.49 21.14 4.34
N LYS A 354 9.94 20.16 5.08
CA LYS A 354 10.70 19.27 5.97
C LYS A 354 10.70 17.84 5.42
N PRO A 355 11.53 17.54 4.38
CA PRO A 355 11.51 16.23 3.74
C PRO A 355 12.14 15.11 4.58
N GLU A 356 13.02 15.44 5.54
CA GLU A 356 13.80 14.48 6.32
C GLU A 356 13.20 14.22 7.72
N VAL A 357 11.87 14.02 7.79
CA VAL A 357 11.19 13.70 9.04
C VAL A 357 11.26 12.20 9.31
N ALA A 358 11.80 11.82 10.46
CA ALA A 358 11.88 10.43 10.88
C ALA A 358 10.51 9.88 11.31
N VAL A 359 10.32 8.58 11.09
CA VAL A 359 9.20 7.81 11.64
C VAL A 359 9.75 6.82 12.67
N TYR A 360 9.24 6.90 13.90
CA TYR A 360 9.42 5.83 14.88
C TYR A 360 8.56 4.63 14.48
N ASP A 361 9.21 3.63 13.87
CA ASP A 361 8.53 2.57 13.13
C ASP A 361 7.74 1.63 14.05
N GLY A 362 8.38 1.13 15.12
CA GLY A 362 7.72 0.31 16.13
C GLY A 362 6.56 1.02 16.83
N SER A 363 6.62 2.36 16.91
CA SER A 363 5.52 3.22 17.33
C SER A 363 4.94 2.81 18.70
N TRP A 364 3.70 3.20 19.00
CA TRP A 364 3.07 2.90 20.29
C TRP A 364 2.93 1.41 20.58
N THR A 365 2.78 0.55 19.55
CA THR A 365 2.69 -0.89 19.79
C THR A 365 3.98 -1.44 20.39
N GLU A 366 5.14 -0.98 19.94
CA GLU A 366 6.41 -1.37 20.55
C GLU A 366 6.61 -0.70 21.92
N TRP A 367 6.43 0.62 22.01
CA TRP A 367 6.62 1.37 23.25
C TRP A 367 5.67 0.91 24.36
N GLY A 368 4.37 0.88 24.07
CA GLY A 368 3.31 0.52 25.02
C GLY A 368 3.34 -0.94 25.47
N ALA A 369 4.00 -1.84 24.72
CA ALA A 369 4.18 -3.24 25.10
C ALA A 369 5.30 -3.45 26.14
N GLN A 370 6.28 -2.55 26.23
CA GLN A 370 7.45 -2.74 27.09
C GLN A 370 7.20 -2.24 28.52
N SER A 371 7.33 -3.09 29.54
CA SER A 371 7.00 -2.72 30.93
C SER A 371 7.90 -1.63 31.52
N ASP A 372 9.11 -1.46 30.98
CA ASP A 372 10.15 -0.54 31.44
C ASP A 372 10.10 0.84 30.76
N THR A 373 9.25 1.04 29.75
CA THR A 373 9.10 2.36 29.13
C THR A 373 8.11 3.23 29.93
N PRO A 374 8.43 4.52 30.16
CA PRO A 374 7.53 5.43 30.84
C PRO A 374 6.33 5.77 29.95
N ILE A 375 5.19 6.08 30.57
CA ILE A 375 3.97 6.48 29.88
C ILE A 375 3.46 7.76 30.52
N ASP A 376 3.09 8.72 29.67
CA ASP A 376 2.27 9.85 30.05
C ASP A 376 0.82 9.65 29.62
N THR A 377 -0.09 10.26 30.38
CA THR A 377 -1.51 10.38 30.08
C THR A 377 -1.89 11.83 30.30
N SER A 378 -2.63 12.42 29.37
CA SER A 378 -3.16 13.78 29.59
C SER A 378 -4.21 13.69 30.70
N SER A 379 -3.93 14.34 31.84
CA SER A 379 -4.87 14.46 32.97
C SER A 379 -5.98 15.45 32.67
#